data_AF-A0A1H7LV50-F1
#
_entry.id   AF-A0A1H7LV50-F1
#
_cell.length_a   1.000
_cell.length_b   1.000
_cell.length_c   1.000
_cell.angle_alpha   90.00
_cell.angle_beta   90.00
_cell.angle_gamma   90.00
#
_symmetry.space_group_name_H-M   'P 1'
#
loop_
_entity.id
_entity.type
_entity.pdbx_description
1 polymer ?
#
loop_
_entity_poly.entity_id
_entity_poly.type
_entity_poly.pdbx_seq_one_letter_code
_entity_poly.pdbx_strand_id
1 'polypeptide(L)'
;MEGAWQINEDEVAENMIESVVSGINNHDANSIKCVFSESALDNAEDIDASIDELYDFLGEPIVSYEEGNGSGSTMESSDASYR
;
A
#
# COMPACT_ATOMS: atom_id res chain seq x y z
N MET A 1 -32.25 2.50 -11.11
CA MET A 1 -31.60 1.48 -10.25
C MET A 1 -30.12 1.71 -10.37
N GLU A 2 -29.57 2.56 -9.50
CA GLU A 2 -28.13 2.80 -9.42
C GLU A 2 -27.57 1.66 -8.59
N GLY A 3 -26.94 0.69 -9.25
CA GLY A 3 -26.24 -0.40 -8.57
C GLY A 3 -25.01 0.18 -7.90
N ALA A 4 -25.04 0.32 -6.57
CA ALA A 4 -23.85 0.61 -5.81
C ALA A 4 -22.87 -0.56 -6.02
N TRP A 5 -21.76 -0.30 -6.69
CA TRP A 5 -20.63 -1.21 -6.74
C TRP A 5 -20.13 -1.37 -5.30
N GLN A 6 -20.46 -2.51 -4.69
CA GLN A 6 -20.01 -2.83 -3.36
C GLN A 6 -18.55 -3.26 -3.51
N ILE A 7 -17.63 -2.34 -3.23
CA ILE A 7 -16.20 -2.61 -3.22
C ILE A 7 -15.94 -3.43 -1.97
N ASN A 8 -15.44 -4.65 -2.12
CA ASN A 8 -15.05 -5.46 -0.98
C ASN A 8 -13.67 -4.99 -0.51
N GLU A 9 -13.64 -4.28 0.62
CA GLU A 9 -12.42 -3.65 1.14
C GLU A 9 -11.34 -4.69 1.50
N ASP A 10 -11.76 -5.87 1.97
CA ASP A 10 -10.84 -6.99 2.26
C ASP A 10 -10.17 -7.50 0.98
N GLU A 11 -10.93 -7.77 -0.08
CA GLU A 11 -10.40 -8.23 -1.38
C GLU A 11 -9.42 -7.20 -1.97
N VAL A 12 -9.72 -5.92 -1.78
CA VAL A 12 -8.86 -4.81 -2.23
C VAL A 12 -7.56 -4.76 -1.42
N ALA A 13 -7.61 -4.97 -0.10
CA ALA A 13 -6.43 -5.04 0.75
C ALA A 13 -5.55 -6.26 0.44
N GLU A 14 -6.17 -7.43 0.24
CA GLU A 14 -5.48 -8.66 -0.16
C GLU A 14 -4.72 -8.46 -1.48
N ASN A 15 -5.39 -7.91 -2.50
CA ASN A 15 -4.78 -7.67 -3.80
C ASN A 15 -3.59 -6.68 -3.74
N MET A 16 -3.69 -5.66 -2.88
CA MET A 16 -2.59 -4.73 -2.67
C MET A 16 -1.38 -5.41 -2.04
N ILE A 17 -1.57 -6.22 -1.01
CA ILE A 17 -0.47 -6.98 -0.38
C ILE A 17 0.15 -7.95 -1.38
N GLU A 18 -0.65 -8.67 -2.16
CA GLU A 18 -0.14 -9.56 -3.21
C GLU A 18 0.71 -8.81 -4.25
N SER A 19 0.27 -7.62 -4.65
CA SER A 19 1.03 -6.76 -5.58
C SER A 19 2.37 -6.32 -5.00
N VAL A 20 2.41 -5.95 -3.72
CA VAL A 20 3.66 -5.57 -3.03
C VAL A 20 4.60 -6.78 -2.91
N VAL A 21 4.09 -7.93 -2.44
CA VAL A 21 4.90 -9.15 -2.27
C VAL A 21 5.45 -9.64 -3.61
N SER A 22 4.63 -9.64 -4.67
CA SER A 22 5.06 -10.00 -6.02
C SER A 22 6.09 -9.01 -6.56
N GLY A 23 5.88 -7.71 -6.35
CA GLY A 23 6.82 -6.67 -6.76
C GLY A 23 8.18 -6.78 -6.05
N ILE A 24 8.18 -7.17 -4.79
CA ILE A 24 9.41 -7.47 -4.03
C ILE A 24 10.13 -8.69 -4.63
N ASN A 25 9.43 -9.81 -4.75
CA ASN A 25 10.04 -11.07 -5.17
C ASN A 25 10.58 -11.04 -6.61
N ASN A 26 9.99 -10.20 -7.46
CA ASN A 26 10.39 -10.06 -8.86
C ASN A 26 11.21 -8.81 -9.16
N HIS A 27 11.55 -8.00 -8.14
CA HIS A 27 12.19 -6.69 -8.32
C HIS A 27 11.42 -5.78 -9.30
N ASP A 28 10.08 -5.86 -9.26
CA ASP A 28 9.19 -5.05 -10.10
C ASP A 28 8.70 -3.82 -9.33
N ALA A 29 9.41 -2.71 -9.51
CA ALA A 29 9.08 -1.46 -8.83
C ALA A 29 7.72 -0.90 -9.26
N ASN A 30 7.23 -1.24 -10.47
CA ASN A 30 5.94 -0.79 -10.95
C ASN A 30 4.78 -1.43 -10.17
N SER A 31 4.83 -2.74 -9.92
CA SER A 31 3.84 -3.44 -9.08
C SER A 31 3.75 -2.82 -7.68
N ILE A 32 4.88 -2.40 -7.10
CA ILE A 32 4.90 -1.73 -5.80
C ILE A 32 4.30 -0.32 -5.91
N LYS A 33 4.65 0.46 -6.94
CA LYS A 33 4.11 1.82 -7.12
C LYS A 33 2.59 1.84 -7.35
N CYS A 34 2.03 0.80 -7.98
CA CYS A 34 0.61 0.71 -8.25
C CYS A 34 -0.28 0.70 -7.00
N VAL A 35 0.25 0.37 -5.82
CA VAL A 35 -0.53 0.42 -4.56
C VAL A 35 -0.55 1.80 -3.92
N PHE A 36 0.26 2.74 -4.41
CA PHE A 36 0.28 4.11 -3.92
C PHE A 36 -0.67 5.00 -4.72
N SER A 37 -1.26 5.97 -4.05
CA SER A 37 -2.04 7.01 -4.73
C SER A 37 -1.14 7.85 -5.64
N GLU A 38 -1.70 8.40 -6.72
CA GLU A 38 -0.97 9.31 -7.63
C GLU A 38 -0.31 10.48 -6.90
N SER A 39 -1.00 11.05 -5.89
CA SER A 39 -0.46 12.14 -5.07
C SER A 39 0.78 11.71 -4.28
N ALA A 40 0.78 10.49 -3.73
CA ALA A 40 1.93 9.96 -3.00
C ALA A 40 3.13 9.74 -3.93
N LEU A 41 2.89 9.29 -5.17
CA LEU A 41 3.94 9.13 -6.19
C LEU A 41 4.51 10.48 -6.64
N ASP A 42 3.66 11.49 -6.84
CA ASP A 42 4.05 12.82 -7.30
C ASP A 42 4.83 13.63 -6.24
N ASN A 43 4.52 13.40 -4.95
CA ASN A 43 5.18 14.09 -3.84
C ASN A 43 6.38 13.32 -3.26
N ALA A 44 6.66 12.12 -3.76
CA ALA A 44 7.86 11.38 -3.35
C ALA A 44 9.09 11.99 -4.03
N GLU A 45 10.13 12.31 -3.23
CA GLU A 45 11.37 12.90 -3.75
C GLU A 45 12.10 11.95 -4.70
N ASP A 46 12.23 10.67 -4.32
CA ASP A 46 12.80 9.61 -5.17
C ASP A 46 12.26 8.23 -4.75
N ILE A 47 11.07 7.90 -5.24
CA ILE A 47 10.40 6.63 -4.90
C ILE A 47 11.13 5.42 -5.47
N ASP A 48 11.82 5.58 -6.61
CA ASP A 48 12.63 4.52 -7.20
C ASP A 48 13.81 4.16 -6.29
N ALA A 49 14.56 5.15 -5.80
CA ALA A 49 15.65 4.91 -4.85
C ALA A 49 15.16 4.28 -3.54
N SER A 50 13.99 4.70 -3.05
CA SER A 50 13.39 4.13 -1.83
C SER A 50 12.99 2.66 -2.02
N ILE A 51 12.50 2.28 -3.21
CA ILE A 51 12.16 0.90 -3.54
C ILE A 51 13.43 0.05 -3.70
N ASP A 52 14.51 0.60 -4.25
CA ASP A 52 15.80 -0.09 -4.33
C ASP A 52 16.38 -0.37 -2.92
N GLU A 53 16.29 0.59 -2.01
CA GLU A 53 16.67 0.40 -0.60
C GLU A 53 15.82 -0.68 0.09
N LEU A 54 14.53 -0.76 -0.23
CA LEU A 54 13.64 -1.82 0.25
C LEU A 54 14.10 -3.21 -0.22
N TYR A 55 14.53 -3.35 -1.47
CA TYR A 55 15.05 -4.62 -1.98
C TYR A 55 16.33 -5.04 -1.24
N ASP A 56 17.27 -4.11 -1.03
CA ASP A 56 18.51 -4.37 -0.28
C ASP A 56 18.22 -4.75 1.18
N PHE A 57 17.26 -4.06 1.81
CA PHE A 57 16.86 -4.34 3.18
C PHE A 57 16.30 -5.76 3.37
N LEU A 58 15.48 -6.23 2.44
CA LEU A 58 14.87 -7.56 2.52
C LEU A 58 15.87 -8.66 2.18
N GLY A 59 16.73 -8.44 1.18
CA GLY A 59 17.86 -9.31 0.79
C GLY A 59 17.48 -10.68 0.22
N GLU A 60 16.33 -11.24 0.59
CA GLU A 60 15.79 -12.52 0.15
C GLU A 60 14.29 -12.40 -0.17
N PRO A 61 13.74 -13.29 -1.03
CA PRO A 61 12.33 -13.27 -1.37
C PRO A 61 11.44 -13.57 -0.16
N ILE A 62 10.28 -12.91 -0.10
CA ILE A 62 9.23 -13.15 0.87
C ILE A 62 8.58 -14.51 0.59
N VAL A 63 8.69 -15.42 1.55
CA VAL A 63 8.14 -16.80 1.45
C VAL A 63 6.74 -16.88 2.07
N SER A 64 6.44 -16.06 3.07
CA SER A 64 5.13 -16.03 3.76
C SER A 64 4.92 -14.69 4.45
N TYR A 65 3.65 -14.30 4.59
CA TYR A 65 3.22 -13.14 5.37
C TYR A 65 1.95 -13.51 6.14
N GLU A 66 1.69 -12.82 7.24
CA GLU A 66 0.46 -12.96 8.02
C GLU A 66 -0.18 -11.59 8.14
N GLU A 67 -1.51 -11.54 8.10
CA GLU A 67 -2.24 -10.30 8.39
C GLU A 67 -1.98 -9.91 9.85
N GLY A 68 -1.34 -8.76 10.06
CA GLY A 68 -1.25 -8.16 11.38
C GLY A 68 -2.61 -7.56 11.77
N ASN A 69 -2.98 -7.62 13.04
CA ASN A 69 -4.08 -6.80 13.56
C ASN A 69 -3.72 -5.32 13.34
N GLY A 70 -4.22 -4.75 12.25
CA GLY A 70 -3.96 -3.39 11.87
C GLY A 70 -4.36 -2.47 13.01
N SER A 71 -3.39 -1.85 13.68
CA SER A 71 -3.66 -0.61 14.38
C SER A 71 -3.87 0.44 13.30
N GLY A 72 -5.04 0.43 12.67
CA GLY A 72 -5.52 1.57 11.93
C GLY A 72 -5.57 2.71 12.93
N SER A 73 -4.53 3.54 12.97
CA SER A 73 -4.61 4.81 13.64
C SER A 73 -5.69 5.58 12.91
N THR A 74 -6.92 5.48 13.42
CA THR A 74 -7.98 6.42 13.14
C THR A 74 -7.36 7.79 13.37
N MET A 75 -7.02 8.49 12.29
CA MET A 75 -6.91 9.93 12.36
C MET A 75 -8.35 10.39 12.56
N GLU A 76 -8.80 10.37 13.82
CA GLU A 76 -9.96 11.13 14.23
C GLU A 76 -9.64 12.58 13.88
N SER A 77 -10.12 12.99 12.70
CA SER A 77 -10.22 14.39 12.33
C SER A 77 -11.17 14.99 13.36
N SER A 78 -10.60 15.46 14.46
CA SER A 78 -11.27 16.31 15.42
C SER A 78 -11.38 17.70 14.78
N ASP A 79 -12.21 17.81 13.74
CA ASP A 79 -12.82 19.07 13.37
C ASP A 79 -13.94 19.34 14.39
N ALA A 80 -13.52 19.60 15.62
CA ALA A 80 -14.38 20.16 16.64
C ALA A 80 -14.55 21.64 16.30
N SER A 81 -15.58 21.94 15.50
CA SER A 81 -16.38 23.16 15.51
C SER A 81 -15.73 24.37 16.18
N TYR A 82 -15.13 25.27 15.38
CA TYR A 82 -14.97 26.65 15.82
C TYR A 82 -16.32 27.36 15.70
N ARG A 83 -16.80 27.78 16.88
CA ARG A 83 -18.01 28.53 17.24
C ARG A 83 -18.60 29.46 16.19
#